data_AF-A0A7Z0I1V8-F1
#
_entry.id   AF-A0A7Z0I1V8-F1
#
_cell.length_a   1.000
_cell.length_b   1.000
_cell.length_c   1.000
_cell.angle_alpha   90.00
_cell.angle_beta   90.00
_cell.angle_gamma   90.00
#
_symmetry.space_group_name_H-M   'P 1'
#
loop_
_entity.id
_entity.type
_entity.pdbx_description
1 polymer ?
#
loop_
_entity_poly.entity_id
_entity_poly.type
_entity_poly.pdbx_seq_one_letter_code
_entity_poly.pdbx_strand_id
1 'polypeptide(L)'
;MASLLLVTCGDSDLQIVLPGDAETSRLIRMGSDTQRAIHERLLSGDLRYEMRPDAADLPRLGGSKLWDKEGSLAVGDAPETAVPHELCDATLPLVPVKLAGLDRLFQPGTEGKTPPPDTIVVFNTKRSHRADEPIATGRILAAWLADLFELRLVEGPGEVGCGTVCAVDYIDDTVPADGKRGRAVNPAAVQRIDDVLARISSEAASNVVFALSGGIPVYRDQIRACARFRFASARFFDCVRIDDPEHGLLTSHAPTFLPSDSFHARGEVRRLVQKGDFHGASVLAGQFIKQPDEKRWAVATRKIFRFLDGQLRSKATVPGLTGGVDNAQTPRCLLAAFRAEAALRSERFLEAVLWTSTFPDAAYIDLLERLEFVESVDEVQRRIFPKPGKGFPAGLVGGKGSGLPIERNGRNYLYRNSYPEREVFYRFFPEDAERGLRGYHEAMGAEASGSPSGAQQTDGPGIRLRQIRNVISHGALPAEAASWVVKSFRGAGLWSDESPFLLENLHVHDLIGSLTGCDPAEIYEDLVAGICAQLDNHRYEKEQP
;
A
#
# COMPACT_ATOMS: atom_id res chain seq x y z
N MET A 1 -24.84 -0.65 -15.63
CA MET A 1 -23.59 -0.62 -14.84
C MET A 1 -22.73 -1.73 -15.41
N ALA A 2 -21.50 -1.43 -15.80
CA ALA A 2 -20.60 -2.44 -16.38
C ALA A 2 -20.16 -3.45 -15.31
N SER A 3 -20.04 -4.72 -15.68
CA SER A 3 -19.83 -5.86 -14.80
C SER A 3 -18.86 -6.86 -15.43
N LEU A 4 -17.69 -7.02 -14.82
CA LEU A 4 -16.63 -7.87 -15.33
C LEU A 4 -16.65 -9.22 -14.60
N LEU A 5 -16.69 -10.33 -15.33
CA LEU A 5 -16.46 -11.67 -14.79
C LEU A 5 -15.06 -12.16 -15.15
N LEU A 6 -14.29 -12.52 -14.12
CA LEU A 6 -12.95 -13.11 -14.27
C LEU A 6 -12.99 -14.57 -13.85
N VAL A 7 -12.69 -15.45 -14.81
CA VAL A 7 -12.73 -16.90 -14.66
C VAL A 7 -11.32 -17.47 -14.76
N THR A 8 -10.96 -18.45 -13.93
CA THR A 8 -9.78 -19.29 -14.18
C THR A 8 -10.19 -20.67 -14.65
N CYS A 9 -9.47 -21.20 -15.62
CA CYS A 9 -9.65 -22.55 -16.15
C CYS A 9 -8.41 -23.40 -15.88
N GLY A 10 -8.63 -24.62 -15.41
CA GLY A 10 -7.68 -25.72 -15.26
C GLY A 10 -8.22 -26.99 -15.91
N ASP A 11 -7.54 -28.12 -15.68
CA ASP A 11 -7.95 -29.44 -16.18
C ASP A 11 -9.35 -29.83 -15.70
N SER A 12 -9.56 -29.80 -14.39
CA SER A 12 -10.75 -30.36 -13.73
C SER A 12 -12.02 -29.52 -13.88
N ASP A 13 -11.93 -28.36 -14.53
CA ASP A 13 -13.05 -27.41 -14.64
C ASP A 13 -14.05 -27.79 -15.72
N LEU A 14 -13.62 -28.57 -16.73
CA LEU A 14 -14.48 -29.16 -17.75
C LEU A 14 -14.44 -30.68 -17.59
N GLN A 15 -15.58 -31.28 -17.26
CA GLN A 15 -15.70 -32.72 -17.09
C GLN A 15 -16.66 -33.32 -18.10
N ILE A 16 -16.36 -34.54 -18.52
CA ILE A 16 -17.25 -35.35 -19.35
C ILE A 16 -18.20 -36.09 -18.42
N VAL A 17 -19.48 -36.09 -18.77
CA VAL A 17 -20.44 -36.92 -18.05
C VAL A 17 -20.77 -38.14 -18.86
N LEU A 18 -20.76 -39.30 -18.21
CA LEU A 18 -21.07 -40.57 -18.85
C LEU A 18 -22.34 -41.16 -18.23
N PRO A 19 -23.18 -41.82 -19.05
CA PRO A 19 -24.35 -42.49 -18.53
C PRO A 19 -23.90 -43.59 -17.56
N GLY A 20 -24.42 -43.58 -16.33
CA GLY A 20 -24.23 -44.67 -15.38
C GLY A 20 -25.27 -45.78 -15.57
N ASP A 21 -25.09 -46.89 -14.86
CA ASP A 21 -26.01 -48.01 -14.94
C ASP A 21 -27.40 -47.67 -14.35
N ALA A 22 -28.41 -47.93 -15.19
CA ALA A 22 -29.85 -47.96 -14.94
C ALA A 22 -30.60 -46.68 -14.52
N GLU A 23 -30.12 -45.78 -13.65
CA GLU A 23 -30.92 -44.59 -13.23
C GLU A 23 -30.14 -43.33 -12.84
N THR A 24 -28.81 -43.33 -12.90
CA THR A 24 -28.00 -42.17 -12.46
C THR A 24 -26.94 -41.79 -13.48
N SER A 25 -26.91 -40.52 -13.90
CA SER A 25 -25.75 -39.93 -14.58
C SER A 25 -24.65 -39.75 -13.53
N ARG A 26 -23.41 -40.19 -13.83
CA ARG A 26 -22.27 -40.01 -12.92
C ARG A 26 -21.18 -39.21 -13.60
N LEU A 27 -20.68 -38.19 -12.91
CA LEU A 27 -19.43 -37.51 -13.26
C LEU A 27 -18.30 -38.53 -13.11
N ILE A 28 -17.61 -38.83 -14.21
CA ILE A 28 -16.44 -39.70 -14.17
C ILE A 28 -15.19 -38.82 -14.10
N ARG A 29 -14.43 -39.00 -13.02
CA ARG A 29 -13.11 -38.39 -12.90
C ARG A 29 -12.13 -39.24 -13.68
N MET A 30 -11.75 -38.77 -14.87
CA MET A 30 -10.74 -39.42 -15.70
C MET A 30 -9.34 -39.18 -15.13
N GLY A 31 -8.40 -40.07 -15.43
CA GLY A 31 -6.97 -39.81 -15.20
C GLY A 31 -6.50 -38.58 -16.00
N SER A 32 -5.44 -37.92 -15.52
CA SER A 32 -4.90 -36.70 -16.12
C SER A 32 -4.57 -36.87 -17.61
N ASP A 33 -4.01 -38.01 -17.99
CA ASP A 33 -3.56 -38.30 -19.35
C ASP A 33 -4.74 -38.47 -20.32
N THR A 34 -5.76 -39.21 -19.89
CA THR A 34 -7.01 -39.37 -20.66
C THR A 34 -7.74 -38.03 -20.79
N GLN A 35 -7.82 -37.26 -19.71
CA GLN A 35 -8.45 -35.94 -19.73
C GLN A 35 -7.73 -34.99 -20.69
N ARG A 36 -6.40 -34.99 -20.66
CA ARG A 36 -5.56 -34.23 -21.60
C ARG A 36 -5.85 -34.63 -23.05
N ALA A 37 -5.80 -35.92 -23.36
CA ALA A 37 -6.01 -36.42 -24.73
C ALA A 37 -7.38 -36.01 -25.28
N ILE A 38 -8.42 -36.01 -24.44
CA ILE A 38 -9.75 -35.55 -24.85
C ILE A 38 -9.79 -34.04 -25.04
N HIS A 39 -9.18 -33.26 -24.13
CA HIS A 39 -9.10 -31.80 -24.28
C HIS A 39 -8.38 -31.40 -25.57
N GLU A 40 -7.28 -32.08 -25.93
CA GLU A 40 -6.57 -31.86 -27.20
C GLU A 40 -7.50 -32.11 -28.40
N ARG A 41 -8.24 -33.22 -28.40
CA ARG A 41 -9.19 -33.56 -29.47
C ARG A 41 -10.40 -32.61 -29.54
N LEU A 42 -10.86 -32.10 -28.40
CA LEU A 42 -11.92 -31.09 -28.36
C LEU A 42 -11.43 -29.76 -28.95
N LEU A 43 -10.19 -29.37 -28.62
CA LEU A 43 -9.57 -28.13 -29.12
C LEU A 43 -9.20 -28.22 -30.61
N SER A 44 -8.85 -29.39 -31.13
CA SER A 44 -8.61 -29.62 -32.56
C SER A 44 -9.91 -29.70 -33.39
N GLY A 45 -11.06 -29.88 -32.74
CA GLY A 45 -12.35 -30.09 -33.40
C GLY A 45 -12.60 -31.54 -33.83
N ASP A 46 -11.74 -32.48 -33.43
CA ASP A 46 -11.89 -33.91 -33.73
C ASP A 46 -13.02 -34.58 -32.95
N LEU A 47 -13.57 -33.90 -31.92
CA LEU A 47 -14.69 -34.37 -31.11
C LEU A 47 -15.81 -33.33 -31.12
N ARG A 48 -17.03 -33.79 -31.39
CA ARG A 48 -18.25 -32.99 -31.21
C ARG A 48 -18.64 -33.00 -29.74
N TYR A 49 -19.11 -31.87 -29.24
CA TYR A 49 -19.56 -31.74 -27.86
C TYR A 49 -20.80 -30.88 -27.73
N GLU A 50 -21.50 -31.05 -26.60
CA GLU A 50 -22.62 -30.23 -26.18
C GLU A 50 -22.37 -29.80 -24.72
N MET A 51 -22.38 -28.49 -24.48
CA MET A 51 -22.21 -27.94 -23.14
C MET A 51 -23.53 -27.98 -22.37
N ARG A 52 -23.49 -28.46 -21.13
CA ARG A 52 -24.64 -28.55 -20.23
C ARG A 52 -24.37 -27.71 -18.97
N PRO A 53 -25.31 -26.85 -18.55
CA PRO A 53 -25.11 -25.94 -17.42
C PRO A 53 -25.08 -26.66 -16.07
N ASP A 54 -25.73 -27.83 -15.97
CA ASP A 54 -25.81 -28.67 -14.77
C ASP A 54 -25.72 -30.15 -15.17
N ALA A 55 -25.14 -30.96 -14.28
CA ALA A 55 -25.14 -32.42 -14.38
C ALA A 55 -26.54 -33.02 -14.12
N ALA A 56 -27.45 -32.28 -13.46
CA ALA A 56 -28.82 -32.73 -13.22
C ALA A 56 -29.67 -32.79 -14.51
N ASP A 57 -29.40 -31.95 -15.50
CA ASP A 57 -30.19 -31.79 -16.74
C ASP A 57 -29.75 -32.74 -17.88
N LEU A 58 -29.09 -33.84 -17.54
CA LEU A 58 -28.49 -34.70 -18.55
C LEU A 58 -29.52 -35.65 -19.20
N PRO A 59 -29.64 -35.67 -20.54
CA PRO A 59 -30.43 -36.68 -21.22
C PRO A 59 -29.83 -38.07 -20.97
N ARG A 60 -30.71 -39.07 -20.80
CA ARG A 60 -30.30 -40.48 -20.72
C ARG A 60 -29.70 -40.87 -22.07
N LEU A 61 -28.37 -40.89 -22.18
CA LEU A 61 -27.70 -41.39 -23.37
C LEU A 61 -27.97 -42.89 -23.47
N GLY A 62 -28.85 -43.27 -24.38
CA GLY A 62 -29.16 -44.66 -24.69
C GLY A 62 -27.94 -45.35 -25.27
N GLY A 63 -27.27 -46.17 -24.46
CA GLY A 63 -26.41 -47.25 -24.94
C GLY A 63 -25.04 -46.89 -25.52
N SER A 64 -24.52 -45.67 -25.35
CA SER A 64 -23.15 -45.33 -25.78
C SER A 64 -22.14 -45.89 -24.79
N LYS A 65 -21.53 -47.03 -25.12
CA LYS A 65 -20.48 -47.69 -24.33
C LYS A 65 -19.11 -47.11 -24.70
N LEU A 66 -18.34 -46.67 -23.70
CA LEU A 66 -16.92 -46.39 -23.88
C LEU A 66 -16.18 -47.72 -23.87
N TRP A 67 -15.63 -48.09 -25.03
CA TRP A 67 -14.82 -49.29 -25.18
C TRP A 67 -13.33 -48.92 -25.06
N ASP A 68 -12.59 -49.72 -24.31
CA ASP A 68 -11.13 -49.75 -24.41
C ASP A 68 -10.67 -50.43 -25.72
N LYS A 69 -9.35 -50.49 -25.94
CA LYS A 69 -8.75 -51.11 -27.14
C LYS A 69 -9.11 -52.59 -27.35
N GLU A 70 -9.71 -53.23 -26.36
CA GLU A 70 -10.00 -54.68 -26.33
C GLU A 70 -11.50 -54.97 -26.31
N GLY A 71 -12.36 -53.95 -26.41
CA GLY A 71 -13.80 -54.14 -26.45
C GLY A 71 -14.35 -54.60 -25.11
N SER A 72 -13.83 -54.11 -23.98
CA SER A 72 -14.44 -54.27 -22.66
C SER A 72 -15.00 -52.96 -22.11
N LEU A 73 -16.12 -53.06 -21.40
CA LEU A 73 -16.82 -51.96 -20.75
C LEU A 73 -16.00 -51.51 -19.53
N ALA A 74 -15.32 -50.37 -19.60
CA ALA A 74 -14.64 -49.80 -18.43
C ALA A 74 -15.67 -49.17 -17.47
N VAL A 75 -16.41 -50.00 -16.74
CA VAL A 75 -17.19 -49.60 -15.57
C VAL A 75 -16.49 -50.17 -14.34
N GLY A 76 -15.85 -49.28 -13.59
CA GLY A 76 -14.90 -49.59 -12.50
C GLY A 76 -13.59 -48.84 -12.74
N ASP A 77 -12.82 -48.58 -11.68
CA ASP A 77 -11.53 -47.85 -11.68
C ASP A 77 -10.74 -48.10 -12.97
N ALA A 78 -10.90 -47.21 -13.95
CA ALA A 78 -10.40 -47.45 -15.29
C ALA A 78 -8.87 -47.40 -15.25
N PRO A 79 -8.16 -48.37 -15.86
CA PRO A 79 -6.71 -48.28 -15.98
C PRO A 79 -6.34 -46.98 -16.72
N GLU A 80 -5.27 -46.33 -16.28
CA GLU A 80 -4.74 -45.01 -16.70
C GLU A 80 -4.51 -44.83 -18.22
N THR A 81 -4.82 -45.83 -19.05
CA THR A 81 -4.42 -45.93 -20.47
C THR A 81 -5.56 -46.09 -21.46
N ALA A 82 -6.82 -46.01 -21.02
CA ALA A 82 -7.97 -46.06 -21.94
C ALA A 82 -8.07 -44.75 -22.75
N VAL A 83 -7.51 -44.75 -23.97
CA VAL A 83 -7.82 -43.73 -24.99
C VAL A 83 -9.06 -44.21 -25.75
N PRO A 84 -10.19 -43.50 -25.68
CA PRO A 84 -11.43 -43.94 -26.32
C PRO A 84 -11.30 -43.85 -27.85
N HIS A 85 -11.17 -45.01 -28.49
CA HIS A 85 -11.05 -45.13 -29.94
C HIS A 85 -12.40 -45.03 -30.68
N GLU A 86 -13.55 -45.09 -29.99
CA GLU A 86 -14.90 -45.02 -30.58
C GLU A 86 -15.72 -43.78 -30.19
N LEU A 87 -15.08 -42.65 -29.89
CA LEU A 87 -15.79 -41.36 -29.74
C LEU A 87 -15.99 -40.60 -31.07
N CYS A 88 -15.63 -41.20 -32.21
CA CYS A 88 -15.50 -40.49 -33.48
C CYS A 88 -16.83 -39.96 -34.05
N ASP A 89 -18.00 -40.45 -33.59
CA ASP A 89 -19.31 -40.02 -34.11
C ASP A 89 -20.29 -39.51 -33.03
N ALA A 90 -19.96 -39.62 -31.73
CA ALA A 90 -20.87 -39.23 -30.65
C ALA A 90 -20.64 -37.78 -30.20
N THR A 91 -21.72 -37.04 -29.91
CA THR A 91 -21.63 -35.71 -29.30
C THR A 91 -21.44 -35.88 -27.79
N LEU A 92 -20.31 -35.43 -27.26
CA LEU A 92 -19.94 -35.54 -25.86
C LEU A 92 -20.66 -34.50 -24.99
N PRO A 93 -21.40 -34.89 -23.93
CA PRO A 93 -21.92 -33.94 -22.97
C PRO A 93 -20.78 -33.47 -22.03
N LEU A 94 -20.55 -32.16 -22.02
CA LEU A 94 -19.54 -31.52 -21.18
C LEU A 94 -20.22 -30.65 -20.11
N VAL A 95 -19.72 -30.71 -18.88
CA VAL A 95 -20.21 -29.90 -17.77
C VAL A 95 -19.08 -29.05 -17.21
N PRO A 96 -19.24 -27.71 -17.12
CA PRO A 96 -18.27 -26.82 -16.50
C PRO A 96 -18.49 -26.84 -14.98
N VAL A 97 -18.03 -27.89 -14.30
CA VAL A 97 -18.41 -28.25 -12.92
C VAL A 97 -18.25 -27.11 -11.91
N LYS A 98 -17.25 -26.24 -12.10
CA LYS A 98 -16.98 -25.11 -11.21
C LYS A 98 -17.70 -23.81 -11.57
N LEU A 99 -18.33 -23.76 -12.75
CA LEU A 99 -19.18 -22.68 -13.23
C LEU A 99 -20.66 -23.08 -13.32
N ALA A 100 -21.00 -24.30 -12.90
CA ALA A 100 -22.38 -24.76 -12.82
C ALA A 100 -23.20 -23.85 -11.90
N GLY A 101 -24.37 -23.42 -12.36
CA GLY A 101 -25.25 -22.49 -11.64
C GLY A 101 -24.80 -21.02 -11.66
N LEU A 102 -23.77 -20.66 -12.42
CA LEU A 102 -23.33 -19.28 -12.59
C LEU A 102 -24.43 -18.40 -13.19
N ASP A 103 -25.25 -18.94 -14.08
CA ASP A 103 -26.43 -18.29 -14.65
C ASP A 103 -27.44 -17.87 -13.56
N ARG A 104 -27.70 -18.75 -12.58
CA ARG A 104 -28.59 -18.47 -11.44
C ARG A 104 -28.10 -17.31 -10.59
N LEU A 105 -26.79 -17.09 -10.51
CA LEU A 105 -26.19 -15.96 -9.77
C LEU A 105 -26.47 -14.60 -10.42
N PHE A 106 -26.79 -14.58 -11.72
CA PHE A 106 -27.08 -13.36 -12.47
C PHE A 106 -28.55 -13.22 -12.88
N GLN A 107 -29.43 -14.15 -12.44
CA GLN A 107 -30.85 -14.08 -12.74
C GLN A 107 -31.55 -12.91 -12.01
N PRO A 108 -32.49 -12.20 -12.66
CA PRO A 108 -33.26 -11.15 -12.01
C PRO A 108 -34.15 -11.74 -10.88
N GLY A 109 -33.84 -11.44 -9.62
CA GLY A 109 -34.69 -11.79 -8.47
C GLY A 109 -34.02 -12.58 -7.34
N THR A 110 -32.80 -13.09 -7.54
CA THR A 110 -31.96 -13.61 -6.45
C THR A 110 -31.46 -12.45 -5.57
N GLU A 111 -31.46 -12.63 -4.25
CA GLU A 111 -31.04 -11.62 -3.27
C GLU A 111 -29.54 -11.30 -3.41
N GLY A 112 -29.22 -10.38 -4.33
CA GLY A 112 -27.86 -9.96 -4.64
C GLY A 112 -27.85 -9.22 -5.97
N LYS A 113 -27.88 -7.89 -5.92
CA LYS A 113 -28.05 -6.98 -7.07
C LYS A 113 -26.83 -6.92 -8.01
N THR A 114 -26.33 -8.06 -8.49
CA THR A 114 -25.22 -8.08 -9.44
C THR A 114 -25.79 -8.17 -10.86
N PRO A 115 -25.65 -7.13 -11.70
CA PRO A 115 -26.07 -7.22 -13.09
C PRO A 115 -25.27 -8.31 -13.81
N PRO A 116 -25.85 -8.94 -14.85
CA PRO A 116 -25.14 -9.90 -15.68
C PRO A 116 -23.83 -9.29 -16.20
N PRO A 117 -22.78 -10.11 -16.38
CA PRO A 117 -21.51 -9.62 -16.86
C PRO A 117 -21.65 -9.07 -18.29
N ASP A 118 -21.08 -7.91 -18.55
CA ASP A 118 -20.97 -7.34 -19.90
C ASP A 118 -19.61 -7.65 -20.54
N THR A 119 -18.64 -8.07 -19.73
CA THR A 119 -17.32 -8.52 -20.19
C THR A 119 -16.90 -9.76 -19.42
N ILE A 120 -16.37 -10.77 -20.12
CA ILE A 120 -15.87 -12.00 -19.49
C ILE A 120 -14.46 -12.29 -19.96
N VAL A 121 -13.54 -12.53 -19.01
CA VAL A 121 -12.17 -12.97 -19.30
C VAL A 121 -11.94 -14.34 -18.68
N VAL A 122 -11.60 -15.32 -19.51
CA VAL A 122 -11.24 -16.68 -19.10
C VAL A 122 -9.74 -16.84 -19.14
N PHE A 123 -9.10 -16.81 -17.98
CA PHE A 123 -7.66 -17.05 -17.84
C PHE A 123 -7.36 -18.54 -17.93
N ASN A 124 -6.55 -18.90 -18.93
CA ASN A 124 -6.27 -20.26 -19.34
C ASN A 124 -4.77 -20.60 -19.35
N THR A 125 -4.45 -21.88 -19.28
CA THR A 125 -3.08 -22.40 -19.42
C THR A 125 -2.98 -23.33 -20.63
N LYS A 126 -2.09 -23.01 -21.59
CA LYS A 126 -1.89 -23.79 -22.82
C LYS A 126 -0.47 -24.33 -22.93
N ARG A 127 -0.21 -25.54 -22.45
CA ARG A 127 1.12 -26.18 -22.56
C ARG A 127 1.05 -27.51 -23.27
N SER A 128 1.45 -27.52 -24.53
CA SER A 128 1.43 -28.69 -25.40
C SER A 128 2.55 -29.69 -25.09
N HIS A 129 3.65 -29.26 -24.45
CA HIS A 129 4.89 -30.07 -24.36
C HIS A 129 5.26 -30.65 -22.97
N ARG A 130 4.50 -30.37 -21.91
CA ARG A 130 4.76 -30.93 -20.57
C ARG A 130 3.70 -31.95 -20.19
N ALA A 131 4.09 -33.22 -20.04
CA ALA A 131 3.18 -34.33 -19.69
C ALA A 131 2.38 -34.05 -18.40
N ASP A 132 3.02 -33.43 -17.42
CA ASP A 132 2.49 -33.25 -16.06
C ASP A 132 1.56 -32.04 -15.89
N GLU A 133 1.28 -31.29 -16.96
CA GLU A 133 0.54 -30.04 -16.87
C GLU A 133 -0.81 -30.06 -17.62
N PRO A 134 -1.90 -29.57 -16.99
CA PRO A 134 -3.23 -29.45 -17.60
C PRO A 134 -3.24 -28.71 -18.93
N ILE A 135 -3.84 -29.30 -19.96
CA ILE A 135 -4.34 -28.55 -21.12
C ILE A 135 -5.72 -28.03 -20.73
N ALA A 136 -5.80 -26.72 -20.46
CA ALA A 136 -7.03 -26.09 -20.05
C ALA A 136 -7.86 -25.64 -21.27
N THR A 137 -9.17 -25.86 -21.20
CA THR A 137 -10.16 -25.73 -22.29
C THR A 137 -10.78 -24.34 -22.33
N GLY A 138 -10.03 -23.31 -21.96
CA GLY A 138 -10.53 -21.94 -21.79
C GLY A 138 -11.29 -21.39 -23.00
N ARG A 139 -10.92 -21.77 -24.24
CA ARG A 139 -11.65 -21.37 -25.46
C ARG A 139 -13.05 -21.99 -25.53
N ILE A 140 -13.20 -23.26 -25.12
CA ILE A 140 -14.50 -23.95 -25.08
C ILE A 140 -15.38 -23.31 -24.02
N LEU A 141 -14.83 -23.03 -22.83
CA LEU A 141 -15.55 -22.32 -21.77
C LEU A 141 -15.93 -20.90 -22.19
N ALA A 142 -15.04 -20.18 -22.88
CA ALA A 142 -15.31 -18.84 -23.38
C ALA A 142 -16.46 -18.84 -24.41
N ALA A 143 -16.50 -19.81 -25.31
CA ALA A 143 -17.60 -19.96 -26.27
C ALA A 143 -18.93 -20.23 -25.55
N TRP A 144 -18.94 -21.15 -24.58
CA TRP A 144 -20.13 -21.43 -23.79
C TRP A 144 -20.61 -20.22 -22.98
N LEU A 145 -19.70 -19.48 -22.34
CA LEU A 145 -20.04 -18.25 -21.61
C LEU A 145 -20.54 -17.14 -22.52
N ALA A 146 -19.99 -17.05 -23.74
CA ALA A 146 -20.47 -16.11 -24.76
C ALA A 146 -21.92 -16.41 -25.13
N ASP A 147 -22.27 -17.67 -25.37
CA ASP A 147 -23.64 -18.09 -25.65
C ASP A 147 -24.57 -17.87 -24.44
N LEU A 148 -24.11 -18.21 -23.23
CA LEU A 148 -24.90 -18.12 -21.99
C LEU A 148 -25.30 -16.68 -21.63
N PHE A 149 -24.43 -15.71 -21.92
CA PHE A 149 -24.64 -14.30 -21.59
C PHE A 149 -24.89 -13.41 -22.81
N GLU A 150 -25.11 -13.99 -23.99
CA GLU A 150 -25.35 -13.27 -25.26
C GLU A 150 -24.23 -12.27 -25.62
N LEU A 151 -22.98 -12.67 -25.40
CA LEU A 151 -21.79 -11.87 -25.65
C LEU A 151 -21.04 -12.34 -26.91
N ARG A 152 -20.21 -11.46 -27.49
CA ARG A 152 -19.40 -11.81 -28.66
C ARG A 152 -18.08 -12.47 -28.24
N LEU A 153 -17.85 -13.71 -28.67
CA LEU A 153 -16.54 -14.36 -28.51
C LEU A 153 -15.48 -13.66 -29.38
N VAL A 154 -14.34 -13.28 -28.78
CA VAL A 154 -13.19 -12.71 -29.48
C VAL A 154 -11.95 -13.60 -29.35
N GLU A 155 -11.13 -13.63 -30.40
CA GLU A 155 -10.01 -14.59 -30.52
C GLU A 155 -8.78 -14.23 -29.66
N GLY A 156 -8.67 -12.99 -29.19
CA GLY A 156 -7.49 -12.58 -28.44
C GLY A 156 -7.65 -11.34 -27.57
N PRO A 157 -6.67 -11.11 -26.68
CA PRO A 157 -6.71 -10.03 -25.70
C PRO A 157 -6.65 -8.63 -26.31
N GLY A 158 -6.39 -8.52 -27.62
CA GLY A 158 -6.41 -7.25 -28.34
C GLY A 158 -7.81 -6.66 -28.52
N GLU A 159 -8.84 -7.50 -28.47
CA GLU A 159 -10.22 -7.17 -28.85
C GLU A 159 -11.20 -7.24 -27.69
N VAL A 160 -10.70 -7.53 -26.47
CA VAL A 160 -11.54 -7.63 -25.28
C VAL A 160 -12.05 -6.25 -24.84
N GLY A 161 -13.34 -6.20 -24.51
CA GLY A 161 -14.07 -5.01 -24.07
C GLY A 161 -15.55 -5.34 -23.82
N CYS A 162 -16.37 -4.31 -23.65
CA CYS A 162 -17.79 -4.42 -23.35
C CYS A 162 -18.52 -5.18 -24.47
N GLY A 163 -19.37 -6.12 -24.08
CA GLY A 163 -20.08 -7.02 -24.97
C GLY A 163 -19.25 -8.21 -25.46
N THR A 164 -18.10 -8.51 -24.85
CA THR A 164 -17.20 -9.58 -25.35
C THR A 164 -16.81 -10.62 -24.30
N VAL A 165 -16.45 -11.81 -24.79
CA VAL A 165 -15.79 -12.88 -24.02
C VAL A 165 -14.47 -13.23 -24.68
N CYS A 166 -13.40 -13.33 -23.89
CA CYS A 166 -12.09 -13.70 -24.39
C CYS A 166 -11.45 -14.80 -23.52
N ALA A 167 -10.82 -15.79 -24.16
CA ALA A 167 -9.91 -16.72 -23.50
C ALA A 167 -8.47 -16.20 -23.63
N VAL A 168 -7.75 -16.15 -22.50
CA VAL A 168 -6.40 -15.60 -22.42
C VAL A 168 -5.44 -16.63 -21.86
N ASP A 169 -4.53 -17.10 -22.70
CA ASP A 169 -3.43 -17.98 -22.31
C ASP A 169 -2.33 -17.16 -21.60
N TYR A 170 -2.50 -16.92 -20.30
CA TYR A 170 -1.51 -16.22 -19.48
C TYR A 170 -0.24 -17.06 -19.27
N ILE A 171 -0.35 -18.36 -19.51
CA ILE A 171 0.71 -19.34 -19.54
C ILE A 171 0.62 -20.08 -20.87
N ASP A 172 1.74 -20.17 -21.58
CA ASP A 172 1.87 -20.97 -22.80
C ASP A 172 3.19 -21.77 -22.84
N ASP A 173 3.49 -22.38 -23.99
CA ASP A 173 4.74 -23.12 -24.23
C ASP A 173 6.01 -22.25 -24.13
N THR A 174 5.88 -20.92 -24.20
CA THR A 174 6.99 -19.95 -24.08
C THR A 174 7.16 -19.42 -22.65
N VAL A 175 6.14 -19.53 -21.80
CA VAL A 175 6.10 -18.98 -20.44
C VAL A 175 5.85 -20.09 -19.41
N PRO A 176 6.89 -20.58 -18.70
CA PRO A 176 6.74 -21.56 -17.62
C PRO A 176 6.02 -20.96 -16.39
N ALA A 177 5.45 -21.81 -15.52
CA ALA A 177 4.54 -21.39 -14.46
C ALA A 177 5.34 -20.87 -13.28
N ASP A 178 6.44 -21.56 -12.99
CA ASP A 178 7.37 -21.21 -11.96
C ASP A 178 8.24 -20.03 -12.39
N GLY A 179 8.48 -19.12 -11.44
CA GLY A 179 9.42 -18.04 -11.63
C GLY A 179 10.87 -18.54 -11.56
N LYS A 180 11.76 -17.92 -12.32
CA LYS A 180 13.21 -18.13 -12.15
C LYS A 180 13.70 -17.42 -10.88
N ARG A 181 14.74 -17.97 -10.24
CA ARG A 181 15.50 -17.35 -9.12
C ARG A 181 14.66 -17.08 -7.86
N GLY A 182 13.98 -18.09 -7.34
CA GLY A 182 13.25 -18.01 -6.06
C GLY A 182 11.96 -17.21 -6.10
N ARG A 183 11.41 -16.92 -7.28
CA ARG A 183 10.10 -16.29 -7.45
C ARG A 183 9.03 -17.37 -7.59
N ALA A 184 7.93 -17.24 -6.84
CA ALA A 184 6.82 -18.19 -6.88
C ALA A 184 6.03 -18.18 -8.21
N VAL A 185 6.05 -17.05 -8.94
CA VAL A 185 5.33 -16.87 -10.21
C VAL A 185 6.23 -16.27 -11.29
N ASN A 186 5.91 -16.53 -12.56
CA ASN A 186 6.63 -15.99 -13.71
C ASN A 186 6.14 -14.56 -14.03
N PRO A 187 7.04 -13.56 -14.05
CA PRO A 187 6.66 -12.17 -14.34
C PRO A 187 5.97 -11.98 -15.70
N ALA A 188 6.33 -12.76 -16.72
CA ALA A 188 5.72 -12.64 -18.04
C ALA A 188 4.25 -13.06 -18.03
N ALA A 189 3.89 -14.06 -17.21
CA ALA A 189 2.50 -14.48 -17.03
C ALA A 189 1.69 -13.41 -16.29
N VAL A 190 2.26 -12.81 -15.23
CA VAL A 190 1.64 -11.69 -14.52
C VAL A 190 1.45 -10.47 -15.44
N GLN A 191 2.45 -10.17 -16.28
CA GLN A 191 2.34 -9.07 -17.26
C GLN A 191 1.20 -9.32 -18.25
N ARG A 192 1.04 -10.54 -18.76
CA ARG A 192 -0.08 -10.87 -19.66
C ARG A 192 -1.43 -10.67 -18.97
N ILE A 193 -1.56 -11.09 -17.71
CA ILE A 193 -2.78 -10.85 -16.91
C ILE A 193 -3.05 -9.35 -16.81
N ASP A 194 -2.04 -8.56 -16.43
CA ASP A 194 -2.17 -7.11 -16.28
C ASP A 194 -2.49 -6.41 -17.61
N ASP A 195 -1.86 -6.79 -18.73
CA ASP A 195 -2.08 -6.21 -20.05
C ASP A 195 -3.53 -6.36 -20.51
N VAL A 196 -4.15 -7.51 -20.26
CA VAL A 196 -5.56 -7.74 -20.58
C VAL A 196 -6.45 -6.87 -19.71
N LEU A 197 -6.23 -6.88 -18.39
CA LEU A 197 -7.04 -6.10 -17.46
C LEU A 197 -6.87 -4.59 -17.66
N ALA A 198 -5.68 -4.13 -18.08
CA ALA A 198 -5.41 -2.74 -18.41
C ALA A 198 -6.25 -2.25 -19.59
N ARG A 199 -6.44 -3.08 -20.62
CA ARG A 199 -7.25 -2.72 -21.80
C ARG A 199 -8.70 -2.47 -21.43
N ILE A 200 -9.29 -3.37 -20.67
CA ILE A 200 -10.69 -3.27 -20.23
C ILE A 200 -10.90 -2.27 -19.09
N SER A 201 -9.84 -1.85 -18.38
CA SER A 201 -9.97 -0.91 -17.26
C SER A 201 -10.53 0.45 -17.67
N SER A 202 -10.32 0.86 -18.93
CA SER A 202 -10.82 2.13 -19.46
C SER A 202 -12.34 2.21 -19.56
N GLU A 203 -13.03 1.07 -19.54
CA GLU A 203 -14.48 0.97 -19.68
C GLU A 203 -15.23 1.03 -18.34
N ALA A 204 -14.49 1.19 -17.23
CA ALA A 204 -15.02 1.45 -15.88
C ALA A 204 -16.07 0.43 -15.40
N ALA A 205 -15.66 -0.83 -15.26
CA ALA A 205 -16.45 -1.86 -14.58
C ALA A 205 -16.81 -1.40 -13.16
N SER A 206 -18.11 -1.37 -12.84
CA SER A 206 -18.62 -1.01 -11.51
C SER A 206 -18.58 -2.21 -10.56
N ASN A 207 -18.63 -3.42 -11.12
CA ASN A 207 -18.55 -4.69 -10.39
C ASN A 207 -17.52 -5.60 -11.06
N VAL A 208 -16.76 -6.33 -10.25
CA VAL A 208 -15.84 -7.38 -10.69
C VAL A 208 -16.18 -8.65 -9.91
N VAL A 209 -16.51 -9.72 -10.63
CA VAL A 209 -16.87 -11.02 -10.07
C VAL A 209 -15.74 -12.01 -10.36
N PHE A 210 -15.28 -12.71 -9.34
CA PHE A 210 -14.21 -13.69 -9.39
C PHE A 210 -14.77 -15.11 -9.33
N ALA A 211 -14.63 -15.86 -10.42
CA ALA A 211 -14.83 -17.30 -10.47
C ALA A 211 -13.47 -18.01 -10.56
N LEU A 212 -12.67 -17.88 -9.51
CA LEU A 212 -11.26 -18.30 -9.48
C LEU A 212 -11.03 -19.68 -8.83
N SER A 213 -12.05 -20.53 -8.78
CA SER A 213 -11.96 -21.88 -8.20
C SER A 213 -11.15 -22.87 -9.06
N GLY A 214 -10.88 -22.49 -10.31
CA GLY A 214 -10.10 -23.21 -11.32
C GLY A 214 -8.62 -22.80 -11.44
N GLY A 215 -7.91 -23.42 -12.38
CA GLY A 215 -6.55 -23.05 -12.77
C GLY A 215 -5.46 -23.20 -11.68
N ILE A 216 -4.27 -22.66 -11.96
CA ILE A 216 -3.08 -22.76 -11.09
C ILE A 216 -3.26 -21.88 -9.84
N PRO A 217 -3.20 -22.45 -8.61
CA PRO A 217 -3.47 -21.71 -7.37
C PRO A 217 -2.67 -20.42 -7.19
N VAL A 218 -1.35 -20.44 -7.49
CA VAL A 218 -0.47 -19.28 -7.27
C VAL A 218 -0.82 -18.06 -8.14
N TYR A 219 -1.55 -18.25 -9.25
CA TYR A 219 -1.97 -17.15 -10.13
C TYR A 219 -3.32 -16.55 -9.75
N ARG A 220 -4.13 -17.20 -8.91
CA ARG A 220 -5.42 -16.66 -8.46
C ARG A 220 -5.24 -15.33 -7.73
N ASP A 221 -4.25 -15.26 -6.85
CA ASP A 221 -3.92 -14.04 -6.12
C ASP A 221 -3.35 -12.95 -7.03
N GLN A 222 -2.59 -13.34 -8.07
CA GLN A 222 -2.07 -12.39 -9.06
C GLN A 222 -3.20 -11.76 -9.89
N ILE A 223 -4.19 -12.56 -10.30
CA ILE A 223 -5.38 -12.08 -11.01
C ILE A 223 -6.18 -11.13 -10.12
N ARG A 224 -6.42 -11.49 -8.85
CA ARG A 224 -7.08 -10.60 -7.88
C ARG A 224 -6.31 -9.30 -7.67
N ALA A 225 -5.00 -9.36 -7.51
CA ALA A 225 -4.15 -8.18 -7.31
C ALA A 225 -4.19 -7.24 -8.53
N CYS A 226 -4.01 -7.78 -9.73
CA CYS A 226 -4.08 -6.99 -10.97
C CYS A 226 -5.48 -6.37 -11.17
N ALA A 227 -6.55 -7.13 -10.92
CA ALA A 227 -7.92 -6.63 -11.01
C ALA A 227 -8.19 -5.52 -9.97
N ARG A 228 -7.78 -5.69 -8.72
CA ARG A 228 -7.92 -4.66 -7.69
C ARG A 228 -7.15 -3.38 -8.02
N PHE A 229 -5.98 -3.53 -8.61
CA PHE A 229 -5.19 -2.39 -9.08
C PHE A 229 -5.89 -1.64 -10.22
N ARG A 230 -6.40 -2.36 -11.23
CA ARG A 230 -7.04 -1.77 -12.41
C ARG A 230 -8.46 -1.25 -12.17
N PHE A 231 -9.18 -1.83 -11.21
CA PHE A 231 -10.58 -1.53 -10.91
C PHE A 231 -10.77 -1.05 -9.47
N ALA A 232 -9.94 -0.11 -9.01
CA ALA A 232 -9.90 0.35 -7.62
C ALA A 232 -11.25 0.86 -7.07
N SER A 233 -12.15 1.33 -7.94
CA SER A 233 -13.49 1.82 -7.58
C SER A 233 -14.60 0.76 -7.68
N ALA A 234 -14.30 -0.44 -8.17
CA ALA A 234 -15.30 -1.48 -8.36
C ALA A 234 -15.65 -2.20 -7.05
N ARG A 235 -16.84 -2.80 -7.01
CA ARG A 235 -17.20 -3.78 -5.99
C ARG A 235 -16.71 -5.15 -6.41
N PHE A 236 -16.12 -5.89 -5.49
CA PHE A 236 -15.58 -7.22 -5.76
C PHE A 236 -16.46 -8.30 -5.13
N PHE A 237 -16.72 -9.36 -5.89
CA PHE A 237 -17.49 -10.53 -5.46
C PHE A 237 -16.69 -11.78 -5.74
N ASP A 238 -16.68 -12.75 -4.83
CA ASP A 238 -16.15 -14.09 -5.09
C ASP A 238 -17.34 -15.05 -5.28
N CYS A 239 -17.28 -15.88 -6.32
CA CYS A 239 -18.21 -17.00 -6.48
C CYS A 239 -17.76 -18.13 -5.55
N VAL A 240 -18.50 -18.35 -4.46
CA VAL A 240 -18.27 -19.46 -3.54
C VAL A 240 -19.29 -20.55 -3.84
N ARG A 241 -18.82 -21.73 -4.24
CA ARG A 241 -19.69 -22.91 -4.35
C ARG A 241 -19.88 -23.49 -2.96
N ILE A 242 -21.10 -23.46 -2.45
CA ILE A 242 -21.51 -24.26 -1.29
C ILE A 242 -21.88 -25.64 -1.85
N ASP A 243 -21.55 -26.71 -1.14
CA ASP A 243 -21.89 -28.09 -1.54
C ASP A 243 -23.41 -28.38 -1.57
N ASP A 244 -24.24 -27.34 -1.36
CA ASP A 244 -25.69 -27.38 -1.50
C ASP A 244 -26.09 -26.91 -2.92
N PRO A 245 -26.58 -27.80 -3.79
CA PRO A 245 -26.87 -27.51 -5.20
C PRO A 245 -27.98 -26.46 -5.43
N GLU A 246 -28.71 -26.05 -4.40
CA GLU A 246 -29.76 -25.03 -4.50
C GLU A 246 -29.25 -23.59 -4.29
N HIS A 247 -28.05 -23.37 -3.73
CA HIS A 247 -27.61 -22.04 -3.29
C HIS A 247 -26.14 -21.73 -3.61
N GLY A 248 -25.86 -21.24 -4.81
CA GLY A 248 -24.64 -20.46 -5.05
C GLY A 248 -24.76 -19.10 -4.36
N LEU A 249 -23.81 -18.71 -3.51
CA LEU A 249 -23.80 -17.39 -2.87
C LEU A 249 -22.74 -16.49 -3.51
N LEU A 250 -23.15 -15.28 -3.91
CA LEU A 250 -22.22 -14.18 -4.15
C LEU A 250 -21.94 -13.50 -2.81
N THR A 251 -20.77 -13.76 -2.22
CA THR A 251 -20.34 -13.02 -1.04
C THR A 251 -19.79 -11.67 -1.48
N SER A 252 -20.56 -10.61 -1.24
CA SER A 252 -20.08 -9.23 -1.36
C SER A 252 -19.04 -8.99 -0.29
N HIS A 253 -17.77 -8.97 -0.67
CA HIS A 253 -16.71 -8.54 0.22
C HIS A 253 -16.59 -7.01 0.08
N ALA A 254 -16.76 -6.26 1.18
CA ALA A 254 -16.04 -4.99 1.29
C ALA A 254 -14.57 -5.30 0.99
N PRO A 255 -13.77 -4.47 0.28
CA PRO A 255 -12.45 -4.86 -0.20
C PRO A 255 -11.61 -5.44 0.95
N THR A 256 -11.62 -6.77 1.10
CA THR A 256 -10.92 -7.46 2.16
C THR A 256 -9.51 -7.55 1.62
N PHE A 257 -8.65 -6.67 2.10
CA PHE A 257 -7.22 -6.80 1.87
C PHE A 257 -6.84 -8.22 2.28
N LEU A 258 -6.17 -8.94 1.38
CA LEU A 258 -5.71 -10.28 1.73
C LEU A 258 -4.70 -10.15 2.88
N PRO A 259 -4.55 -11.16 3.76
CA PRO A 259 -3.49 -11.17 4.76
C PRO A 259 -2.09 -10.87 4.19
N SER A 260 -1.84 -11.30 2.94
CA SER A 260 -0.64 -10.97 2.18
C SER A 260 -0.50 -9.47 1.90
N ASP A 261 -1.58 -8.79 1.48
CA ASP A 261 -1.60 -7.34 1.23
C ASP A 261 -1.25 -6.57 2.51
N SER A 262 -1.83 -6.99 3.65
CA SER A 262 -1.50 -6.42 4.97
C SER A 262 -0.04 -6.63 5.33
N PHE A 263 0.49 -7.85 5.17
CA PHE A 263 1.88 -8.16 5.48
C PHE A 263 2.85 -7.34 4.64
N HIS A 264 2.61 -7.24 3.33
CA HIS A 264 3.41 -6.40 2.43
C HIS A 264 3.33 -4.92 2.80
N ALA A 265 2.12 -4.41 3.08
CA ALA A 265 1.95 -3.02 3.49
C ALA A 265 2.67 -2.72 4.80
N ARG A 266 2.61 -3.61 5.81
CA ARG A 266 3.34 -3.43 7.07
C ARG A 266 4.86 -3.44 6.86
N GLY A 267 5.38 -4.34 6.02
CA GLY A 267 6.79 -4.36 5.64
C GLY A 267 7.24 -3.05 4.99
N GLU A 268 6.43 -2.50 4.09
CA GLU A 268 6.72 -1.24 3.42
C GLU A 268 6.58 -0.03 4.36
N VAL A 269 5.55 -0.01 5.22
CA VAL A 269 5.40 1.01 6.26
C VAL A 269 6.61 1.02 7.20
N ARG A 270 7.09 -0.16 7.63
CA ARG A 270 8.33 -0.28 8.42
C ARG A 270 9.50 0.36 7.69
N ARG A 271 9.70 0.00 6.42
CA ARG A 271 10.79 0.54 5.59
C ARG A 271 10.72 2.06 5.48
N LEU A 272 9.53 2.63 5.27
CA LEU A 272 9.31 4.07 5.17
C LEU A 272 9.59 4.78 6.51
N VAL A 273 9.09 4.24 7.62
CA VAL A 273 9.32 4.77 8.97
C VAL A 273 10.82 4.78 9.33
N GLN A 274 11.54 3.69 9.06
CA GLN A 274 12.99 3.61 9.29
C GLN A 274 13.77 4.63 8.45
N LYS A 275 13.27 4.95 7.26
CA LYS A 275 13.82 6.01 6.40
C LYS A 275 13.34 7.43 6.76
N GLY A 276 12.54 7.60 7.81
CA GLY A 276 12.00 8.92 8.19
C GLY A 276 10.87 9.44 7.29
N ASP A 277 10.31 8.62 6.39
CA ASP A 277 9.14 8.99 5.58
C ASP A 277 7.82 8.61 6.30
N PHE A 278 7.52 9.35 7.37
CA PHE A 278 6.30 9.16 8.14
C PHE A 278 5.03 9.57 7.37
N HIS A 279 5.15 10.47 6.38
CA HIS A 279 4.02 10.88 5.57
C HIS A 279 3.60 9.75 4.63
N GLY A 280 4.53 9.22 3.84
CA GLY A 280 4.29 8.07 2.97
C GLY A 280 3.79 6.86 3.75
N ALA A 281 4.40 6.57 4.91
CA ALA A 281 3.94 5.53 5.81
C ALA A 281 2.47 5.73 6.26
N SER A 282 2.08 6.96 6.61
CA SER A 282 0.71 7.29 7.01
C SER A 282 -0.29 7.19 5.86
N VAL A 283 0.10 7.52 4.63
CA VAL A 283 -0.76 7.37 3.45
C VAL A 283 -1.03 5.90 3.18
N LEU A 284 0.03 5.08 3.17
CA LEU A 284 -0.07 3.64 2.94
C LEU A 284 -0.90 2.92 4.03
N ALA A 285 -0.73 3.32 5.30
CA ALA A 285 -1.54 2.85 6.42
C ALA A 285 -3.02 3.26 6.30
N GLY A 286 -3.32 4.38 5.65
CA GLY A 286 -4.65 4.97 5.57
C GLY A 286 -5.73 4.05 5.01
N GLN A 287 -5.36 3.19 4.05
CA GLN A 287 -6.28 2.24 3.41
C GLN A 287 -6.76 1.12 4.36
N PHE A 288 -5.98 0.81 5.41
CA PHE A 288 -6.26 -0.27 6.36
C PHE A 288 -7.04 0.18 7.61
N ILE A 289 -7.30 1.49 7.78
CA ILE A 289 -7.97 2.03 8.99
C ILE A 289 -9.39 1.47 9.20
N LYS A 290 -10.08 1.13 8.11
CA LYS A 290 -11.45 0.59 8.15
C LYS A 290 -11.51 -0.90 8.44
N GLN A 291 -10.38 -1.61 8.37
CA GLN A 291 -10.30 -3.06 8.61
C GLN A 291 -10.12 -3.31 10.11
N PRO A 292 -11.04 -4.02 10.79
CA PRO A 292 -10.98 -4.23 12.24
C PRO A 292 -9.63 -4.77 12.72
N ASP A 293 -9.10 -5.79 12.05
CA ASP A 293 -7.85 -6.46 12.45
C ASP A 293 -6.62 -5.57 12.23
N GLU A 294 -6.62 -4.77 11.16
CA GLU A 294 -5.48 -3.94 10.75
C GLU A 294 -5.50 -2.54 11.37
N LYS A 295 -6.66 -2.13 11.90
CA LYS A 295 -6.91 -0.78 12.41
C LYS A 295 -5.89 -0.35 13.45
N ARG A 296 -5.43 -1.27 14.30
CA ARG A 296 -4.53 -0.96 15.42
C ARG A 296 -3.21 -0.35 14.93
N TRP A 297 -2.49 -1.03 14.03
CA TRP A 297 -1.21 -0.53 13.54
C TRP A 297 -1.42 0.64 12.58
N ALA A 298 -2.47 0.59 11.75
CA ALA A 298 -2.76 1.66 10.80
C ALA A 298 -3.04 3.01 11.49
N VAL A 299 -3.82 2.98 12.58
CA VAL A 299 -4.10 4.16 13.41
C VAL A 299 -2.86 4.63 14.15
N ALA A 300 -2.02 3.72 14.66
CA ALA A 300 -0.75 4.06 15.31
C ALA A 300 0.18 4.84 14.37
N THR A 301 0.42 4.34 13.16
CA THR A 301 1.24 5.01 12.14
C THR A 301 0.70 6.42 11.83
N ARG A 302 -0.62 6.54 11.63
CA ARG A 302 -1.25 7.85 11.35
C ARG A 302 -1.18 8.83 12.52
N LYS A 303 -1.28 8.35 13.76
CA LYS A 303 -1.13 9.18 14.95
C LYS A 303 0.26 9.80 15.01
N ILE A 304 1.30 9.04 14.69
CA ILE A 304 2.68 9.55 14.76
C ILE A 304 2.96 10.57 13.67
N PHE A 305 2.47 10.34 12.46
CA PHE A 305 2.53 11.39 11.44
C PHE A 305 1.86 12.69 11.91
N ARG A 306 0.67 12.60 12.53
CA ARG A 306 -0.02 13.78 13.11
C ARG A 306 0.72 14.40 14.30
N PHE A 307 1.43 13.60 15.10
CA PHE A 307 2.29 14.09 16.19
C PHE A 307 3.43 14.92 15.62
N LEU A 308 4.19 14.34 14.69
CA LEU A 308 5.28 15.02 14.00
C LEU A 308 4.75 16.24 13.26
N ASP A 309 3.53 16.20 12.73
CA ASP A 309 2.93 17.35 12.05
C ASP A 309 2.41 18.46 13.01
N GLY A 310 2.52 18.27 14.34
CA GLY A 310 2.01 19.22 15.33
C GLY A 310 0.49 19.33 15.36
N GLN A 311 -0.22 18.38 14.74
CA GLN A 311 -1.68 18.34 14.70
C GLN A 311 -2.31 17.69 15.94
N LEU A 312 -1.52 16.92 16.72
CA LEU A 312 -2.00 16.37 17.99
C LEU A 312 -1.88 17.42 19.10
N ARG A 313 -3.02 17.91 19.59
CA ARG A 313 -3.08 19.02 20.55
C ARG A 313 -3.31 18.65 22.03
N SER A 314 -3.44 17.38 22.43
CA SER A 314 -3.45 16.97 23.86
C SER A 314 -3.55 15.46 24.07
N LYS A 315 -2.96 14.94 25.18
CA LYS A 315 -3.16 13.62 25.87
C LYS A 315 -3.19 12.32 25.06
N ALA A 316 -3.15 12.37 23.73
CA ALA A 316 -3.13 11.19 22.89
C ALA A 316 -1.80 10.48 23.10
N THR A 317 -1.80 9.24 23.55
CA THR A 317 -0.57 8.44 23.64
C THR A 317 -0.02 8.18 22.24
N VAL A 318 1.25 8.51 22.06
CA VAL A 318 1.99 8.27 20.83
C VAL A 318 2.78 6.97 21.03
N PRO A 319 2.52 5.91 20.24
CA PRO A 319 3.24 4.65 20.38
C PRO A 319 4.75 4.83 20.22
N GLY A 320 5.54 4.26 21.13
CA GLY A 320 7.01 4.34 21.09
C GLY A 320 7.63 5.57 21.73
N LEU A 321 6.84 6.57 22.13
CA LEU A 321 7.37 7.73 22.83
C LEU A 321 7.60 7.37 24.31
N THR A 322 8.74 6.74 24.59
CA THR A 322 9.26 6.43 25.93
C THR A 322 10.12 7.59 26.45
N GLY A 323 10.40 7.63 27.76
CA GLY A 323 11.29 8.66 28.34
C GLY A 323 10.62 9.89 28.98
N GLY A 324 9.34 9.82 29.37
CA GLY A 324 8.73 10.87 30.20
C GLY A 324 8.34 12.16 29.48
N VAL A 325 8.51 12.24 28.15
CA VAL A 325 7.99 13.32 27.33
C VAL A 325 6.48 13.12 27.14
N ASP A 326 5.67 13.74 28.00
CA ASP A 326 4.21 13.81 27.77
C ASP A 326 3.95 14.60 26.47
N ASN A 327 3.02 14.16 25.64
CA ASN A 327 2.64 14.86 24.41
C ASN A 327 2.12 16.28 24.67
N ALA A 328 1.65 16.56 25.89
CA ALA A 328 1.26 17.91 26.32
C ALA A 328 2.46 18.80 26.70
N GLN A 329 3.64 18.22 26.93
CA GLN A 329 4.86 18.89 27.40
C GLN A 329 6.04 18.74 26.43
N THR A 330 5.81 18.14 25.25
CA THR A 330 6.84 18.00 24.22
C THR A 330 7.33 19.39 23.80
N PRO A 331 8.63 19.71 23.97
CA PRO A 331 9.16 20.98 23.51
C PRO A 331 8.94 21.17 22.00
N ARG A 332 8.57 22.38 21.56
CA ARG A 332 8.42 22.72 20.15
C ARG A 332 9.72 22.45 19.37
N CYS A 333 10.87 22.69 20.00
CA CYS A 333 12.18 22.44 19.40
C CYS A 333 12.44 20.95 19.16
N LEU A 334 11.92 20.06 19.99
CA LEU A 334 12.04 18.61 19.80
C LEU A 334 11.28 18.18 18.54
N LEU A 335 10.07 18.69 18.33
CA LEU A 335 9.31 18.42 17.10
C LEU A 335 10.01 18.96 15.85
N ALA A 336 10.58 20.17 15.92
CA ALA A 336 11.37 20.72 14.82
C ALA A 336 12.61 19.85 14.53
N ALA A 337 13.30 19.38 15.58
CA ALA A 337 14.46 18.51 15.43
C ALA A 337 14.09 17.15 14.82
N PHE A 338 13.00 16.52 15.28
CA PHE A 338 12.50 15.26 14.72
C PHE A 338 12.08 15.39 13.26
N ARG A 339 11.43 16.49 12.89
CA ARG A 339 11.06 16.76 11.49
C ARG A 339 12.29 16.95 10.60
N ALA A 340 13.30 17.66 11.08
CA ALA A 340 14.55 17.81 10.37
C ALA A 340 15.27 16.46 10.22
N GLU A 341 15.39 15.69 11.30
CA GLU A 341 15.96 14.35 11.32
C GLU A 341 15.27 13.40 10.32
N ALA A 342 13.93 13.38 10.35
CA ALA A 342 13.11 12.61 9.43
C ALA A 342 13.31 13.03 7.96
N ALA A 343 13.39 14.34 7.70
CA ALA A 343 13.66 14.88 6.36
C ALA A 343 15.07 14.51 5.88
N LEU A 344 16.07 14.51 6.77
CA LEU A 344 17.45 14.15 6.45
C LEU A 344 17.58 12.66 6.12
N ARG A 345 16.94 11.77 6.92
CA ARG A 345 16.90 10.32 6.66
C ARG A 345 16.19 9.95 5.35
N SER A 346 15.24 10.77 4.92
CA SER A 346 14.47 10.59 3.68
C SER A 346 15.01 11.40 2.50
N GLU A 347 16.20 12.01 2.64
CA GLU A 347 16.86 12.82 1.61
C GLU A 347 16.04 14.03 1.12
N ARG A 348 15.06 14.49 1.92
CA ARG A 348 14.25 15.70 1.68
C ARG A 348 14.98 16.95 2.18
N PHE A 349 16.14 17.25 1.60
CA PHE A 349 17.06 18.28 2.12
C PHE A 349 16.46 19.69 2.23
N LEU A 350 15.57 20.09 1.33
CA LEU A 350 14.92 21.41 1.41
C LEU A 350 14.03 21.52 2.67
N GLU A 351 13.28 20.46 2.96
CA GLU A 351 12.47 20.37 4.17
C GLU A 351 13.35 20.32 5.42
N ALA A 352 14.47 19.60 5.36
CA ALA A 352 15.45 19.59 6.44
C ALA A 352 15.95 21.00 6.76
N VAL A 353 16.33 21.80 5.75
CA VAL A 353 16.76 23.20 5.97
C VAL A 353 15.67 24.04 6.64
N LEU A 354 14.41 23.90 6.24
CA LEU A 354 13.31 24.64 6.84
C LEU A 354 13.20 24.33 8.35
N TRP A 355 13.28 23.06 8.72
CA TRP A 355 13.17 22.63 10.11
C TRP A 355 14.42 22.93 10.94
N THR A 356 15.63 22.72 10.39
CA THR A 356 16.91 23.17 10.97
C THR A 356 16.88 24.68 11.23
N SER A 357 16.34 25.47 10.29
CA SER A 357 16.22 26.93 10.47
C SER A 357 15.14 27.35 11.46
N THR A 358 14.15 26.50 11.71
CA THR A 358 13.04 26.75 12.65
C THR A 358 13.40 26.35 14.09
N PHE A 359 14.29 25.37 14.24
CA PHE A 359 14.75 24.83 15.52
C PHE A 359 15.17 25.91 16.55
N PRO A 360 16.06 26.87 16.24
CA PRO A 360 16.53 27.82 17.26
C PRO A 360 15.43 28.80 17.70
N ASP A 361 14.48 29.13 16.81
CA ASP A 361 13.33 29.94 17.18
C ASP A 361 12.40 29.17 18.13
N ALA A 362 12.11 27.91 17.82
CA ALA A 362 11.31 27.04 18.67
C ALA A 362 11.95 26.84 20.05
N ALA A 363 13.27 26.58 20.09
CA ALA A 363 14.00 26.37 21.33
C ALA A 363 14.05 27.63 22.21
N TYR A 364 14.22 28.79 21.59
CA TYR A 364 14.16 30.07 22.31
C TYR A 364 12.80 30.27 22.99
N ILE A 365 11.68 29.97 22.31
CA ILE A 365 10.34 30.08 22.91
C ILE A 365 10.17 29.06 24.05
N ASP A 366 10.59 27.81 23.86
CA ASP A 366 10.51 26.78 24.90
C ASP A 366 11.32 27.17 26.15
N LEU A 367 12.50 27.79 25.97
CA LEU A 367 13.32 28.31 27.07
C LEU A 367 12.68 29.52 27.77
N LEU A 368 12.07 30.44 27.01
CA LEU A 368 11.34 31.57 27.59
C LEU A 368 10.21 31.10 28.53
N GLU A 369 9.45 30.08 28.13
CA GLU A 369 8.36 29.53 28.96
C GLU A 369 8.85 28.84 30.23
N ARG A 370 10.12 28.42 30.27
CA ARG A 370 10.74 27.83 31.47
C ARG A 370 11.28 28.86 32.46
N LEU A 371 11.38 30.12 32.06
CA LEU A 371 11.83 31.18 32.96
C LEU A 371 10.89 31.29 34.16
N GLU A 372 11.47 31.48 35.34
CA GLU A 372 10.72 31.40 36.59
C GLU A 372 9.66 32.49 36.75
N PHE A 373 9.74 33.56 35.96
CA PHE A 373 8.84 34.72 35.94
C PHE A 373 7.90 34.73 34.72
N VAL A 374 7.98 33.75 33.82
CA VAL A 374 7.12 33.62 32.63
C VAL A 374 6.07 32.53 32.86
N GLU A 375 4.81 32.84 32.61
CA GLU A 375 3.68 31.92 32.67
C GLU A 375 3.46 31.22 31.33
N SER A 376 3.44 32.00 30.24
CA SER A 376 3.23 31.51 28.89
C SER A 376 3.72 32.51 27.85
N VAL A 377 3.92 32.03 26.61
CA VAL A 377 4.29 32.86 25.46
C VAL A 377 3.27 32.66 24.34
N ASP A 378 2.73 33.75 23.82
CA ASP A 378 1.97 33.77 22.56
C ASP A 378 2.92 34.18 21.43
N GLU A 379 3.34 33.20 20.65
CA GLU A 379 4.26 33.38 19.53
C GLU A 379 3.68 34.29 18.43
N VAL A 380 2.39 34.12 18.12
CA VAL A 380 1.72 34.81 17.01
C VAL A 380 1.61 36.31 17.30
N GLN A 381 1.21 36.65 18.52
CA GLN A 381 1.10 38.04 18.96
C GLN A 381 2.41 38.61 19.52
N ARG A 382 3.45 37.79 19.63
CA ARG A 382 4.72 38.08 20.31
C ARG A 382 4.52 38.59 21.74
N ARG A 383 3.56 38.01 22.46
CA ARG A 383 3.24 38.40 23.84
C ARG A 383 3.87 37.43 24.82
N ILE A 384 4.35 37.98 25.93
CA ILE A 384 4.85 37.21 27.06
C ILE A 384 3.99 37.52 28.29
N PHE A 385 3.52 36.48 28.96
CA PHE A 385 2.66 36.63 30.13
C PHE A 385 3.49 36.35 31.38
N PRO A 386 3.61 37.32 32.31
CA PRO A 386 4.34 37.11 33.55
C PRO A 386 3.54 36.23 34.51
N LYS A 387 4.23 35.41 35.32
CA LYS A 387 3.56 34.64 36.38
C LYS A 387 2.91 35.57 37.41
N PRO A 388 1.73 35.23 37.94
CA PRO A 388 1.07 36.01 38.98
C PRO A 388 2.01 36.30 40.16
N GLY A 389 2.16 37.57 40.52
CA GLY A 389 3.03 38.01 41.62
C GLY A 389 4.53 38.04 41.31
N LYS A 390 4.98 37.56 40.15
CA LYS A 390 6.37 37.68 39.70
C LYS A 390 6.46 38.73 38.60
N GLY A 391 7.15 39.84 38.89
CA GLY A 391 7.52 40.82 37.87
C GLY A 391 8.67 40.33 37.00
N PHE A 392 8.85 40.93 35.82
CA PHE A 392 10.07 40.73 35.04
C PHE A 392 11.28 41.39 35.74
N PRO A 393 12.47 40.78 35.68
CA PRO A 393 13.72 41.39 36.12
C PRO A 393 13.96 42.80 35.55
N ALA A 394 14.59 43.65 36.35
CA ALA A 394 15.02 44.97 35.92
C ALA A 394 16.02 44.83 34.74
N GLY A 395 15.82 45.62 33.68
CA GLY A 395 16.62 45.53 32.45
C GLY A 395 16.05 44.61 31.36
N LEU A 396 14.98 43.86 31.63
CA LEU A 396 14.23 43.18 30.57
C LEU A 396 13.11 44.03 30.00
N VAL A 397 12.45 44.85 30.83
CA VAL A 397 11.26 45.62 30.45
C VAL A 397 11.57 47.10 30.27
N GLY A 398 11.16 47.67 29.14
CA GLY A 398 11.16 49.11 28.93
C GLY A 398 9.91 49.60 28.20
N GLY A 399 9.81 50.93 28.08
CA GLY A 399 8.81 51.58 27.24
C GLY A 399 9.09 51.38 25.74
N LYS A 400 8.15 51.83 24.91
CA LYS A 400 8.30 51.79 23.46
C LYS A 400 9.59 52.49 23.02
N GLY A 401 10.45 51.76 22.30
CA GLY A 401 11.72 52.28 21.80
C GLY A 401 12.88 52.25 22.79
N SER A 402 12.74 51.62 23.96
CA SER A 402 13.81 51.53 24.97
C SER A 402 15.02 50.68 24.55
N GLY A 403 14.90 49.88 23.47
CA GLY A 403 15.89 48.88 23.09
C GLY A 403 15.96 47.66 24.03
N LEU A 404 15.11 47.61 25.06
CA LEU A 404 15.00 46.47 25.97
C LEU A 404 14.20 45.32 25.32
N PRO A 405 14.49 44.07 25.69
CA PRO A 405 13.95 42.91 25.00
C PRO A 405 12.46 42.68 25.24
N ILE A 406 11.87 43.30 26.26
CA ILE A 406 10.43 43.33 26.52
C ILE A 406 9.93 44.77 26.47
N GLU A 407 8.98 45.03 25.58
CA GLU A 407 8.28 46.29 25.46
C GLU A 407 6.93 46.24 26.20
N ARG A 408 6.71 47.16 27.13
CA ARG A 408 5.43 47.30 27.82
C ARG A 408 4.45 48.11 26.96
N ASN A 409 3.39 47.45 26.49
CA ASN A 409 2.29 48.07 25.74
C ASN A 409 0.99 47.98 26.54
N GLY A 410 0.76 48.97 27.42
CA GLY A 410 -0.36 48.98 28.35
C GLY A 410 -0.26 47.86 29.40
N ARG A 411 -1.22 46.93 29.40
CA ARG A 411 -1.20 45.71 30.22
C ARG A 411 -0.46 44.53 29.58
N ASN A 412 -0.02 44.68 28.33
CA ASN A 412 0.65 43.63 27.57
C ASN A 412 2.16 43.82 27.60
N TYR A 413 2.89 42.72 27.55
CA TYR A 413 4.33 42.69 27.39
C TYR A 413 4.63 42.03 26.04
N LEU A 414 5.26 42.77 25.14
CA LEU A 414 5.66 42.31 23.83
C LEU A 414 7.15 41.97 23.88
N TYR A 415 7.53 40.74 23.56
CA TYR A 415 8.95 40.41 23.47
C TYR A 415 9.47 40.71 22.07
N ARG A 416 10.71 41.19 22.01
CA ARG A 416 11.44 41.43 20.77
C ARG A 416 12.23 40.18 20.43
N ASN A 417 12.22 39.82 19.15
CA ASN A 417 12.79 38.55 18.69
C ASN A 417 14.02 38.71 17.78
N SER A 418 14.60 39.91 17.72
CA SER A 418 15.87 40.17 17.04
C SER A 418 17.04 39.66 17.89
N TYR A 419 18.13 39.30 17.22
CA TYR A 419 19.25 38.60 17.85
C TYR A 419 19.88 39.36 19.03
N PRO A 420 20.17 40.68 18.94
CA PRO A 420 20.72 41.43 20.08
C PRO A 420 19.80 41.43 21.31
N GLU A 421 18.49 41.47 21.10
CA GLU A 421 17.50 41.40 22.17
C GLU A 421 17.37 39.98 22.76
N ARG A 422 17.55 38.93 21.96
CA ARG A 422 17.59 37.54 22.45
C ARG A 422 18.75 37.31 23.40
N GLU A 423 19.93 37.87 23.11
CA GLU A 423 21.12 37.68 23.96
C GLU A 423 20.91 38.15 25.40
N VAL A 424 20.04 39.14 25.62
CA VAL A 424 19.71 39.62 26.97
C VAL A 424 19.01 38.51 27.78
N PHE A 425 18.20 37.67 27.13
CA PHE A 425 17.53 36.55 27.78
C PHE A 425 18.47 35.36 28.06
N TYR A 426 19.57 35.20 27.31
CA TYR A 426 20.46 34.05 27.45
C TYR A 426 21.04 33.93 28.85
N ARG A 427 21.29 35.06 29.50
CA ARG A 427 21.78 35.15 30.88
C ARG A 427 20.83 34.53 31.92
N PHE A 428 19.59 34.26 31.54
CA PHE A 428 18.57 33.65 32.40
C PHE A 428 18.32 32.17 32.04
N PHE A 429 18.96 31.66 30.99
CA PHE A 429 18.84 30.26 30.59
C PHE A 429 19.88 29.40 31.33
N PRO A 430 19.63 28.08 31.49
CA PRO A 430 20.66 27.15 31.95
C PRO A 430 21.92 27.24 31.07
N GLU A 431 23.10 27.07 31.67
CA GLU A 431 24.38 27.27 30.98
C GLU A 431 24.49 26.42 29.70
N ASP A 432 24.12 25.14 29.77
CA ASP A 432 24.17 24.24 28.61
C ASP A 432 23.17 24.64 27.52
N ALA A 433 22.00 25.15 27.90
CA ALA A 433 20.98 25.65 26.97
C ALA A 433 21.44 26.94 26.28
N GLU A 434 22.05 27.86 27.03
CA GLU A 434 22.68 29.07 26.47
C GLU A 434 23.79 28.68 25.49
N ARG A 435 24.71 27.80 25.91
CA ARG A 435 25.85 27.36 25.09
C ARG A 435 25.38 26.72 23.79
N GLY A 436 24.41 25.81 23.87
CA GLY A 436 23.80 25.15 22.71
C GLY A 436 23.13 26.16 21.77
N LEU A 437 22.27 27.03 22.29
CA LEU A 437 21.54 28.00 21.46
C LEU A 437 22.47 29.05 20.81
N ARG A 438 23.48 29.53 21.55
CA ARG A 438 24.49 30.47 21.05
C ARG A 438 25.34 29.84 19.95
N GLY A 439 25.88 28.65 20.19
CA GLY A 439 26.66 27.90 19.19
C GLY A 439 25.85 27.60 17.92
N TYR A 440 24.58 27.21 18.08
CA TYR A 440 23.68 27.00 16.94
C TYR A 440 23.45 28.28 16.12
N HIS A 441 23.27 29.42 16.79
CA HIS A 441 23.10 30.71 16.11
C HIS A 441 24.37 31.17 15.39
N GLU A 442 25.54 30.95 15.97
CA GLU A 442 26.83 31.22 15.34
C GLU A 442 27.00 30.37 14.07
N ALA A 443 26.70 29.07 14.16
CA ALA A 443 26.71 28.16 13.01
C ALA A 443 25.73 28.60 11.90
N MET A 444 24.50 28.96 12.24
CA MET A 444 23.51 29.51 11.30
C MET A 444 23.89 30.89 10.72
N GLY A 445 24.83 31.59 11.38
CA GLY A 445 25.40 32.86 10.96
C GLY A 445 26.53 32.73 9.95
N ALA A 446 27.10 31.53 9.80
CA ALA A 446 28.17 31.23 8.86
C ALA A 446 27.78 31.54 7.40
N GLU A 447 28.77 31.91 6.60
CA GLU A 447 28.60 32.04 5.15
C GLU A 447 28.49 30.64 4.54
N ALA A 448 27.55 30.47 3.61
CA ALA A 448 27.41 29.22 2.88
C ALA A 448 28.68 28.94 2.04
N SER A 449 29.11 27.68 2.00
CA SER A 449 30.38 27.34 1.35
C SER A 449 30.24 27.29 -0.17
N GLY A 450 30.77 28.31 -0.85
CA GLY A 450 30.66 28.48 -2.30
C GLY A 450 29.33 29.13 -2.73
N SER A 451 29.19 29.43 -4.03
CA SER A 451 27.95 29.93 -4.62
C SER A 451 27.53 29.03 -5.78
N PRO A 452 26.25 28.66 -5.92
CA PRO A 452 25.80 27.94 -7.11
C PRO A 452 26.06 28.81 -8.35
N SER A 453 26.74 28.24 -9.34
CA SER A 453 27.03 28.86 -10.62
C SER A 453 25.73 29.33 -11.27
N GLY A 454 25.47 30.65 -11.21
CA GLY A 454 24.23 31.26 -11.71
C GLY A 454 23.56 32.24 -10.73
N ALA A 455 23.88 32.19 -9.44
CA ALA A 455 23.59 33.31 -8.55
C ALA A 455 24.57 34.44 -8.86
N GLN A 456 24.14 35.46 -9.61
CA GLN A 456 24.94 36.66 -9.86
C GLN A 456 25.51 37.15 -8.52
N GLN A 457 26.83 37.06 -8.36
CA GLN A 457 27.57 37.83 -7.36
C GLN A 457 27.36 39.31 -7.71
N THR A 458 26.29 39.90 -7.19
CA THR A 458 26.25 41.33 -6.95
C THR A 458 27.19 41.58 -5.77
N ASP A 459 28.23 42.39 -5.96
CA ASP A 459 29.25 42.78 -4.98
C ASP A 459 28.69 42.98 -3.56
N GLY A 460 28.63 41.90 -2.77
CA GLY A 460 27.95 41.85 -1.49
C GLY A 460 28.36 40.61 -0.69
N PRO A 461 28.15 40.62 0.64
CA PRO A 461 28.50 39.49 1.50
C PRO A 461 27.78 38.22 1.05
N GLY A 462 28.44 37.06 1.17
CA GLY A 462 27.89 35.77 0.77
C GLY A 462 26.54 35.46 1.44
N ILE A 463 25.76 34.55 0.84
CA ILE A 463 24.47 34.11 1.41
C ILE A 463 24.75 33.41 2.74
N ARG A 464 24.23 33.94 3.85
CA ARG A 464 24.29 33.27 5.16
C ARG A 464 23.33 32.10 5.20
N LEU A 465 23.64 31.05 5.97
CA LEU A 465 22.78 29.86 6.07
C LEU A 465 21.33 30.19 6.47
N ARG A 466 21.14 31.10 7.44
CA ARG A 466 19.79 31.58 7.82
C ARG A 466 18.99 32.23 6.69
N GLN A 467 19.66 32.75 5.65
CA GLN A 467 19.00 33.36 4.49
C GLN A 467 18.56 32.32 3.46
N ILE A 468 19.15 31.11 3.48
CA ILE A 468 18.78 30.01 2.59
C ILE A 468 17.31 29.62 2.78
N ARG A 469 16.78 29.68 4.01
CA ARG A 469 15.34 29.49 4.28
C ARG A 469 14.46 30.43 3.43
N ASN A 470 14.83 31.71 3.34
CA ASN A 470 14.07 32.70 2.56
C ASN A 470 14.20 32.43 1.06
N VAL A 471 15.38 31.99 0.60
CA VAL A 471 15.59 31.56 -0.79
C VAL A 471 14.69 30.37 -1.13
N ILE A 472 14.61 29.35 -0.26
CA ILE A 472 13.73 28.18 -0.42
C ILE A 472 12.25 28.61 -0.42
N SER A 473 11.87 29.48 0.49
CA SER A 473 10.47 29.86 0.70
C SER A 473 9.92 30.77 -0.40
N HIS A 474 10.78 31.48 -1.13
CA HIS A 474 10.41 32.47 -2.15
C HIS A 474 10.85 32.11 -3.57
N GLY A 475 11.42 30.92 -3.80
CA GLY A 475 11.84 30.49 -5.13
C GLY A 475 12.19 29.00 -5.20
N ALA A 476 12.16 28.44 -6.42
CA ALA A 476 12.62 27.08 -6.66
C ALA A 476 14.15 27.06 -6.70
N LEU A 477 14.79 26.39 -5.72
CA LEU A 477 16.22 26.10 -5.79
C LEU A 477 16.49 25.15 -6.98
N PRO A 478 17.48 25.45 -7.84
CA PRO A 478 17.92 24.51 -8.87
C PRO A 478 18.35 23.18 -8.24
N ALA A 479 18.19 22.07 -8.97
CA ALA A 479 18.59 20.75 -8.47
C ALA A 479 20.07 20.69 -8.03
N GLU A 480 20.95 21.45 -8.68
CA GLU A 480 22.37 21.59 -8.35
C GLU A 480 22.62 22.28 -7.00
N ALA A 481 21.65 23.06 -6.50
CA ALA A 481 21.78 23.79 -5.26
C ALA A 481 21.51 22.93 -4.02
N ALA A 482 20.89 21.75 -4.15
CA ALA A 482 20.71 20.82 -3.03
C ALA A 482 22.05 20.31 -2.48
N SER A 483 22.99 19.97 -3.37
CA SER A 483 24.35 19.55 -2.97
C SER A 483 25.11 20.69 -2.27
N TRP A 484 24.97 21.92 -2.78
CA TRP A 484 25.54 23.11 -2.15
C TRP A 484 24.98 23.37 -0.75
N VAL A 485 23.66 23.27 -0.59
CA VAL A 485 22.99 23.39 0.72
C VAL A 485 23.54 22.35 1.70
N VAL A 486 23.59 21.08 1.29
CA VAL A 486 24.12 20.00 2.15
C VAL A 486 25.55 20.27 2.58
N LYS A 487 26.41 20.64 1.63
CA LYS A 487 27.81 20.98 1.91
C LYS A 487 27.93 22.19 2.84
N SER A 488 27.05 23.17 2.69
CA SER A 488 27.07 24.40 3.49
C SER A 488 26.61 24.15 4.93
N PHE A 489 25.55 23.36 5.13
CA PHE A 489 25.07 23.02 6.47
C PHE A 489 26.03 22.06 7.21
N ARG A 490 26.64 21.10 6.52
CA ARG A 490 27.72 20.27 7.10
C ARG A 490 28.97 21.08 7.43
N GLY A 491 29.40 21.94 6.51
CA GLY A 491 30.59 22.79 6.72
C GLY A 491 30.43 23.79 7.87
N ALA A 492 29.20 24.14 8.25
CA ALA A 492 28.91 24.93 9.45
C ALA A 492 28.69 24.09 10.71
N GLY A 493 28.86 22.77 10.63
CA GLY A 493 28.66 21.84 11.75
C GLY A 493 27.21 21.75 12.21
N LEU A 494 26.21 22.06 11.36
CA LEU A 494 24.79 21.93 11.70
C LEU A 494 24.27 20.51 11.48
N TRP A 495 24.84 19.79 10.52
CA TRP A 495 24.61 18.38 10.24
C TRP A 495 25.93 17.64 10.37
N SER A 496 25.93 16.34 10.72
CA SER A 496 27.19 15.62 10.92
C SER A 496 27.98 15.41 9.60
N ASP A 497 29.28 15.21 9.74
CA ASP A 497 30.18 15.00 8.59
C ASP A 497 30.04 13.57 8.03
N GLU A 498 29.75 12.61 8.90
CA GLU A 498 29.61 11.18 8.57
C GLU A 498 28.17 10.80 8.19
N SER A 499 27.17 11.53 8.69
CA SER A 499 25.74 11.28 8.42
C SER A 499 24.98 12.60 8.25
N PRO A 500 23.82 12.64 7.58
CA PRO A 500 23.02 13.85 7.52
C PRO A 500 22.22 14.10 8.82
N PHE A 501 22.52 13.46 9.97
CA PHE A 501 21.65 13.53 11.16
C PHE A 501 21.83 14.85 11.92
N LEU A 502 20.70 15.40 12.38
CA LEU A 502 20.66 16.63 13.18
C LEU A 502 20.76 16.31 14.67
N LEU A 503 20.21 15.17 15.10
CA LEU A 503 20.19 14.82 16.53
C LEU A 503 21.57 14.46 17.09
N GLU A 504 22.52 14.10 16.23
CA GLU A 504 23.93 13.90 16.57
C GLU A 504 24.69 15.23 16.76
N ASN A 505 24.07 16.37 16.44
CA ASN A 505 24.67 17.68 16.65
C ASN A 505 24.76 18.02 18.14
N LEU A 506 25.96 18.29 18.64
CA LEU A 506 26.19 18.60 20.05
C LEU A 506 25.33 19.77 20.56
N HIS A 507 25.15 20.83 19.76
CA HIS A 507 24.33 21.98 20.16
C HIS A 507 22.84 21.64 20.26
N VAL A 508 22.34 20.77 19.37
CA VAL A 508 20.94 20.29 19.42
C VAL A 508 20.76 19.34 20.61
N HIS A 509 21.72 18.45 20.81
CA HIS A 509 21.74 17.49 21.90
C HIS A 509 21.74 18.20 23.26
N ASP A 510 22.67 19.13 23.49
CA ASP A 510 22.76 19.89 24.75
C ASP A 510 21.48 20.69 25.02
N LEU A 511 20.96 21.36 23.99
CA LEU A 511 19.77 22.19 24.10
C LEU A 511 18.54 21.36 24.43
N ILE A 512 18.28 20.29 23.68
CA ILE A 512 17.13 19.42 23.96
C ILE A 512 17.33 18.68 25.28
N GLY A 513 18.52 18.15 25.57
CA GLY A 513 18.84 17.46 26.81
C GLY A 513 18.60 18.35 28.04
N SER A 514 18.93 19.64 27.97
CA SER A 514 18.61 20.61 29.02
C SER A 514 17.10 20.83 29.22
N LEU A 515 16.31 20.62 28.15
CA LEU A 515 14.86 20.76 28.18
C LEU A 515 14.20 19.47 28.66
N THR A 516 14.53 18.33 28.09
CA THR A 516 13.82 17.06 28.34
C THR A 516 14.44 16.24 29.47
N GLY A 517 15.72 16.43 29.77
CA GLY A 517 16.49 15.54 30.65
C GLY A 517 16.82 14.19 30.00
N CYS A 518 16.66 14.07 28.68
CA CYS A 518 16.84 12.82 27.92
C CYS A 518 17.64 13.08 26.64
N ASP A 519 18.29 12.05 26.12
CA ASP A 519 18.96 12.11 24.82
C ASP A 519 17.91 12.18 23.69
N PRO A 520 17.89 13.27 22.89
CA PRO A 520 16.94 13.39 21.79
C PRO A 520 17.08 12.31 20.71
N ALA A 521 18.28 11.79 20.46
CA ALA A 521 18.51 10.73 19.49
C ALA A 521 17.87 9.42 19.97
N GLU A 522 18.04 9.08 21.25
CA GLU A 522 17.37 7.93 21.87
C GLU A 522 15.84 8.06 21.79
N ILE A 523 15.27 9.23 22.08
CA ILE A 523 13.80 9.42 21.98
C ILE A 523 13.31 9.22 20.54
N TYR A 524 14.08 9.67 19.54
CA TYR A 524 13.71 9.47 18.13
C TYR A 524 13.80 8.00 17.72
N GLU A 525 14.85 7.29 18.14
CA GLU A 525 14.99 5.85 17.88
C GLU A 525 13.91 5.04 18.58
N ASP A 526 13.56 5.38 19.82
CA ASP A 526 12.45 4.79 20.55
C ASP A 526 11.11 4.99 19.82
N LEU A 527 10.87 6.18 19.28
CA LEU A 527 9.70 6.47 18.46
C LEU A 527 9.65 5.56 17.23
N VAL A 528 10.76 5.43 16.49
CA VAL A 528 10.87 4.57 15.30
C VAL A 528 10.68 3.10 15.68
N ALA A 529 11.36 2.63 16.73
CA ALA A 529 11.31 1.25 17.20
C ALA A 529 9.92 0.88 17.70
N GLY A 530 9.26 1.77 18.45
CA GLY A 530 7.91 1.54 18.96
C GLY A 530 6.87 1.40 17.86
N ILE A 531 7.01 2.14 16.74
CA ILE A 531 6.17 1.92 15.54
C ILE A 531 6.43 0.56 14.95
N CYS A 532 7.71 0.22 14.76
CA CYS A 532 8.10 -1.06 14.18
C CYS A 532 7.55 -2.23 15.00
N ALA A 533 7.58 -2.12 16.32
CA ALA A 533 6.99 -3.08 17.24
C ALA A 533 5.45 -3.15 17.15
N GLN A 534 4.74 -2.06 16.88
CA GLN A 534 3.29 -2.11 16.60
C GLN A 534 2.99 -2.86 15.30
N LEU A 535 3.87 -2.79 14.30
CA LEU A 535 3.72 -3.54 13.04
C LEU A 535 3.96 -5.05 13.24
N ASP A 536 4.86 -5.43 14.16
CA ASP A 536 5.16 -6.83 14.50
C ASP A 536 4.09 -7.48 15.40
N ASN A 537 3.51 -6.71 16.33
CA ASN A 537 2.56 -7.22 17.34
C ASN A 537 1.15 -7.53 16.80
N HIS A 538 0.98 -7.62 15.48
CA HIS A 538 -0.29 -8.05 14.89
C HIS A 538 -0.41 -9.57 14.99
N ARG A 539 -1.14 -10.03 16.01
CA ARG A 539 -1.63 -11.40 16.08
C ARG A 539 -3.00 -11.42 15.41
N TYR A 540 -3.20 -12.32 14.44
CA TYR A 540 -4.55 -12.75 14.09
C TYR A 540 -5.11 -13.36 15.38
N GLU A 541 -5.99 -12.63 16.06
CA GLU A 541 -6.78 -13.23 17.13
C GLU A 541 -7.54 -14.36 16.44
N LYS A 542 -7.21 -15.61 16.79
CA LYS A 542 -8.00 -16.75 16.35
C LYS A 542 -9.42 -16.42 16.77
N GLU A 543 -10.32 -16.32 15.79
CA GLU A 543 -11.75 -16.33 16.04
C GLU A 543 -12.01 -17.49 17.02
N GLN A 544 -12.42 -17.14 18.24
CA GLN A 544 -12.89 -18.15 19.16
C GLN A 544 -14.15 -18.76 18.54
N PRO A 545 -14.24 -20.09 18.49
CA PRO A 545 -15.32 -20.79 17.80
C PRO A 545 -16.71 -20.47 18.36
#